data_AF-A0A061GYD8-F1
#
_entry.id   AF-A0A061GYD8-F1
#
_cell.length_a   1.000
_cell.length_b   1.000
_cell.length_c   1.000
_cell.angle_alpha   90.00
_cell.angle_beta   90.00
_cell.angle_gamma   90.00
#
_symmetry.space_group_name_H-M   'P 1'
#
loop_
_entity.id
_entity.type
_entity.pdbx_description
1 polymer ?
#
loop_
_entity_poly.entity_id
_entity_poly.type
_entity_poly.pdbx_seq_one_letter_code
_entity_poly.pdbx_strand_id
1 'polypeptide(L)'
;MNTDSSNSKDNNIRNINRRTQALNSTNPISLRALTILIILFLTFIPHTALKTPPPLPILPLPSAPQLQWQLSSMALFLHFGPNTFTDSEWGTGHASPSVFNPTRLNASQWVHVAEEAGFSRVILTAKHHDGFCLWPSEYTDYSVKASPWRNGKGDVVAELAMAAKEAGVALGLYLSPWDRHENCYGKTVEYNEFYMGQMAELLSRCGDIKEVWLDGAKGEGEKDMEYYFDAWFSLIRQLQPGAVIFSDAGPDTRWIGDEAGVAGSSCWSLFNRSNAEIGGTDPQYSQGGDPHGHDWVPAECDVSIRPGWFWHASEVPKSALKLLDIYYRSAGRNCLLLLNVPPNSSGLISDEDIQVLQEFKELRRSIFSDNLAKNAILNASSIRGGNDNSQFSPYNVLEEGIYTYWAPEEDQSDWVLYLNLQESVSFNVLQVQEPIHMGQRIIEFNLEILNGGGWKKVISGTTVGYKRLLQFPTVKSQYLKFVISESRADPLISFLGIHMDRFSILNHAFDTTSQAHVNGSQVLQQFSIATDTKVLNVVCFDRAAKVIFGCSAQQFFDFATLHPYAAKNASNALVGEMVRITLSKPKRGNAEHLRMTSVVPLRSGFQPVIETLKDLYRVIYGAEGSGGFM
;
A
#
# COMPACT_ATOMS: atom_id res chain seq x y z
N MET A 1 50.15 -55.94 -4.38
CA MET A 1 51.09 -54.91 -3.86
C MET A 1 50.76 -54.77 -2.38
N ASN A 2 51.29 -55.69 -1.59
CA ASN A 2 52.39 -55.51 -0.60
C ASN A 2 51.90 -54.69 0.61
N THR A 3 51.38 -55.30 1.69
CA THR A 3 52.04 -56.05 2.79
C THR A 3 53.04 -55.24 3.60
N ASP A 4 52.74 -55.04 4.89
CA ASP A 4 53.60 -55.30 6.06
C ASP A 4 52.72 -55.20 7.33
N SER A 5 52.46 -56.27 8.11
CA SER A 5 53.32 -57.01 9.07
C SER A 5 53.69 -56.14 10.30
N SER A 6 53.65 -56.55 11.58
CA SER A 6 53.23 -57.78 12.28
C SER A 6 53.23 -57.56 13.81
N ASN A 7 52.42 -58.38 14.51
CA ASN A 7 52.56 -59.04 15.83
C ASN A 7 53.06 -58.34 17.12
N SER A 8 52.32 -58.59 18.22
CA SER A 8 52.88 -59.32 19.39
C SER A 8 51.80 -60.07 20.19
N LYS A 9 52.06 -61.35 20.50
CA LYS A 9 51.32 -62.23 21.43
C LYS A 9 51.95 -62.19 22.84
N ASP A 10 51.30 -62.93 23.75
CA ASP A 10 51.76 -63.51 25.03
C ASP A 10 51.37 -62.67 26.28
N ASN A 11 50.79 -63.21 27.36
CA ASN A 11 50.93 -64.56 27.92
C ASN A 11 49.90 -64.84 29.04
N ASN A 12 49.85 -66.11 29.46
CA ASN A 12 49.50 -66.63 30.79
C ASN A 12 48.07 -67.08 31.13
N ILE A 13 47.89 -68.40 30.94
CA ILE A 13 47.09 -69.28 31.79
C ILE A 13 47.92 -69.64 33.04
N ARG A 14 47.42 -69.32 34.25
CA ARG A 14 47.63 -70.05 35.52
C ARG A 14 47.11 -69.19 36.69
N ASN A 15 46.03 -69.62 37.33
CA ASN A 15 45.95 -69.78 38.80
C ASN A 15 44.50 -69.99 39.24
N ILE A 16 44.15 -71.27 39.35
CA ILE A 16 43.06 -71.78 40.16
C ILE A 16 43.49 -71.73 41.64
N ASN A 17 42.55 -71.40 42.52
CA ASN A 17 42.60 -71.48 44.00
C ASN A 17 43.39 -70.41 44.76
N ARG A 18 42.73 -69.27 45.02
CA ARG A 18 42.77 -68.60 46.33
C ARG A 18 41.69 -67.51 46.40
N ARG A 19 40.56 -67.83 47.04
CA ARG A 19 39.82 -66.99 48.02
C ARG A 19 38.37 -67.43 48.12
N THR A 20 38.16 -68.49 48.88
CA THR A 20 36.98 -68.67 49.72
C THR A 20 37.00 -67.58 50.78
N GLN A 21 36.19 -66.53 50.61
CA GLN A 21 35.55 -65.72 51.66
C GLN A 21 35.03 -64.43 51.04
N ALA A 22 33.72 -64.40 50.79
CA ALA A 22 32.82 -63.25 50.78
C ALA A 22 31.75 -63.54 49.74
N LEU A 23 30.65 -64.18 50.15
CA LEU A 23 29.34 -64.11 49.50
C LEU A 23 28.36 -64.94 50.34
N ASN A 24 28.06 -64.43 51.54
CA ASN A 24 26.88 -64.79 52.33
C ASN A 24 26.26 -63.48 52.82
N SER A 25 25.40 -62.89 52.00
CA SER A 25 24.35 -61.95 52.44
C SER A 25 23.35 -61.73 51.29
N THR A 26 22.48 -62.71 51.08
CA THR A 26 21.22 -62.49 50.35
C THR A 26 20.29 -61.67 51.23
N ASN A 27 20.27 -60.35 51.05
CA ASN A 27 19.11 -59.55 51.45
C ASN A 27 18.04 -59.68 50.37
N PRO A 28 16.80 -60.10 50.68
CA PRO A 28 15.72 -60.00 49.72
C PRO A 28 15.47 -58.51 49.49
N ILE A 29 15.77 -58.01 48.29
CA ILE A 29 15.25 -56.72 47.86
C ILE A 29 13.73 -56.85 47.99
N SER A 30 13.16 -56.10 48.95
CA SER A 30 11.73 -56.09 49.21
C SER A 30 10.98 -55.96 47.89
N LEU A 31 10.01 -56.84 47.63
CA LEU A 31 9.18 -56.76 46.44
C LEU A 31 8.62 -55.34 46.26
N ARG A 32 8.38 -54.61 47.37
CA ARG A 32 7.99 -53.19 47.37
C ARG A 32 9.04 -52.24 46.79
N ALA A 33 10.34 -52.48 46.97
CA ALA A 33 11.39 -51.64 46.41
C ALA A 33 11.50 -51.81 44.88
N LEU A 34 11.26 -53.02 44.37
CA LEU A 34 11.20 -53.27 42.93
C LEU A 34 9.90 -52.73 42.31
N THR A 35 8.77 -52.83 43.02
CA THR A 35 7.51 -52.18 42.58
C THR A 35 7.61 -50.66 42.60
N ILE A 36 8.27 -50.05 43.60
CA ILE A 36 8.49 -48.60 43.66
C ILE A 36 9.43 -48.15 42.54
N LEU A 37 10.49 -48.91 42.21
CA LEU A 37 11.40 -48.58 41.12
C LEU A 37 10.74 -48.72 39.73
N ILE A 38 9.86 -49.70 39.56
CA ILE A 38 9.07 -49.89 38.32
C ILE A 38 7.96 -48.83 38.21
N ILE A 39 7.33 -48.41 39.32
CA ILE A 39 6.38 -47.28 39.34
C ILE A 39 7.11 -45.96 39.03
N LEU A 40 8.32 -45.73 39.57
CA LEU A 40 9.16 -44.57 39.26
C LEU A 40 9.65 -44.55 37.79
N PHE A 41 9.88 -45.72 37.17
CA PHE A 41 10.21 -45.83 35.75
C PHE A 41 8.98 -45.71 34.83
N LEU A 42 7.79 -46.14 35.28
CA LEU A 42 6.53 -45.94 34.56
C LEU A 42 6.00 -44.50 34.64
N THR A 43 6.48 -43.67 35.57
CA THR A 43 6.13 -42.24 35.67
C THR A 43 7.03 -41.30 34.86
N PHE A 44 8.03 -41.83 34.15
CA PHE A 44 8.92 -41.04 33.28
C PHE A 44 8.86 -41.53 31.82
N ILE A 45 7.66 -41.78 31.30
CA ILE A 45 7.47 -41.67 29.86
C ILE A 45 7.35 -40.17 29.61
N PRO A 46 8.33 -39.48 28.99
CA PRO A 46 8.11 -38.13 28.53
C PRO A 46 6.96 -38.21 27.54
N HIS A 47 5.75 -37.83 27.98
CA HIS A 47 4.71 -37.44 27.06
C HIS A 47 5.27 -36.22 26.36
N THR A 48 5.91 -36.42 25.21
CA THR A 48 6.03 -35.35 24.22
C THR A 48 4.60 -34.97 23.91
N ALA A 49 4.11 -33.92 24.57
CA ALA A 49 2.80 -33.37 24.27
C ALA A 49 2.74 -33.16 22.76
N LEU A 50 1.71 -33.72 22.12
CA LEU A 50 1.52 -33.54 20.69
C LEU A 50 1.49 -32.04 20.41
N LYS A 51 2.22 -31.59 19.38
CA LYS A 51 2.22 -30.18 19.00
C LYS A 51 0.79 -29.75 18.66
N THR A 52 0.35 -28.64 19.25
CA THR A 52 -0.94 -28.06 18.92
C THR A 52 -0.95 -27.60 17.46
N PRO A 53 -1.90 -28.06 16.63
CA PRO A 53 -1.97 -27.65 15.24
C PRO A 53 -2.34 -26.16 15.12
N PRO A 54 -1.96 -25.50 14.01
CA PRO A 54 -2.39 -24.13 13.74
C PRO A 54 -3.91 -24.02 13.56
N PRO A 55 -4.50 -22.82 13.76
CA PRO A 55 -5.88 -22.55 13.39
C PRO A 55 -6.12 -22.86 11.92
N LEU A 56 -7.35 -23.26 11.57
CA LEU A 56 -7.71 -23.42 10.17
C LEU A 56 -7.61 -22.07 9.43
N PRO A 57 -7.11 -22.04 8.18
CA PRO A 57 -7.23 -20.88 7.31
C PRO A 57 -8.70 -20.51 7.09
N ILE A 58 -9.01 -19.23 6.89
CA ILE A 58 -10.34 -18.81 6.47
C ILE A 58 -10.33 -18.39 5.00
N LEU A 59 -11.35 -18.83 4.26
CA LEU A 59 -11.47 -18.55 2.83
C LEU A 59 -12.01 -17.13 2.58
N PRO A 60 -11.73 -16.58 1.38
CA PRO A 60 -10.78 -17.05 0.37
C PRO A 60 -9.31 -16.84 0.80
N LEU A 61 -8.39 -17.56 0.17
CA LEU A 61 -6.94 -17.43 0.37
C LEU A 61 -6.27 -16.84 -0.87
N PRO A 62 -5.18 -16.08 -0.73
CA PRO A 62 -4.34 -15.72 -1.86
C PRO A 62 -3.78 -16.97 -2.53
N SER A 63 -3.76 -16.97 -3.86
CA SER A 63 -2.90 -17.86 -4.63
C SER A 63 -1.42 -17.55 -4.36
N ALA A 64 -0.51 -18.46 -4.73
CA ALA A 64 0.93 -18.22 -4.55
C ALA A 64 1.43 -16.95 -5.26
N PRO A 65 1.04 -16.64 -6.53
CA PRO A 65 1.38 -15.38 -7.18
C PRO A 65 0.84 -14.15 -6.45
N GLN A 66 -0.43 -14.17 -6.01
CA GLN A 66 -1.04 -13.06 -5.26
C GLN A 66 -0.35 -12.82 -3.92
N LEU A 67 0.03 -13.90 -3.22
CA LEU A 67 0.77 -13.78 -1.97
C LEU A 67 2.12 -13.11 -2.20
N GLN A 68 2.91 -13.56 -3.19
CA GLN A 68 4.19 -12.93 -3.52
C GLN A 68 4.02 -11.46 -3.96
N TRP A 69 2.97 -11.18 -4.73
CA TRP A 69 2.62 -9.83 -5.13
C TRP A 69 2.30 -8.94 -3.91
N GLN A 70 1.50 -9.41 -2.94
CA GLN A 70 1.23 -8.62 -1.72
C GLN A 70 2.51 -8.43 -0.89
N LEU A 71 3.34 -9.47 -0.76
CA LEU A 71 4.59 -9.40 0.01
C LEU A 71 5.52 -8.28 -0.48
N SER A 72 5.59 -8.05 -1.80
CA SER A 72 6.40 -6.96 -2.38
C SER A 72 5.99 -5.54 -1.95
N SER A 73 4.74 -5.32 -1.54
CA SER A 73 4.13 -4.03 -1.14
C SER A 73 4.16 -2.87 -2.15
N MET A 74 5.08 -2.87 -3.11
CA MET A 74 5.35 -1.76 -4.01
C MET A 74 5.92 -2.21 -5.35
N ALA A 75 5.51 -1.53 -6.41
CA ALA A 75 6.04 -1.68 -7.76
C ALA A 75 6.25 -0.29 -8.42
N LEU A 76 7.15 -0.23 -9.40
CA LEU A 76 7.42 0.96 -10.20
C LEU A 76 6.73 0.82 -11.56
N PHE A 77 5.97 1.82 -12.00
CA PHE A 77 5.37 1.85 -13.33
C PHE A 77 6.15 2.81 -14.24
N LEU A 78 6.31 2.45 -15.51
CA LEU A 78 7.06 3.20 -16.51
C LEU A 78 6.15 3.47 -17.71
N HIS A 79 5.58 4.67 -17.76
CA HIS A 79 4.93 5.20 -18.97
C HIS A 79 5.97 5.85 -19.87
N PHE A 80 6.21 5.23 -21.02
CA PHE A 80 7.18 5.69 -22.00
C PHE A 80 6.73 5.35 -23.42
N GLY A 81 6.89 6.25 -24.37
CA GLY A 81 6.41 6.05 -25.74
C GLY A 81 6.34 7.35 -26.53
N PRO A 82 5.67 7.36 -27.70
CA PRO A 82 5.53 8.57 -28.52
C PRO A 82 4.99 9.77 -27.74
N ASN A 83 4.10 9.52 -26.78
CA ASN A 83 3.50 10.48 -25.86
C ASN A 83 4.53 11.31 -25.07
N THR A 84 5.68 10.71 -24.72
CA THR A 84 6.83 11.42 -24.12
C THR A 84 7.45 12.47 -25.05
N PHE A 85 7.37 12.25 -26.36
CA PHE A 85 7.95 13.12 -27.39
C PHE A 85 6.95 14.12 -27.97
N THR A 86 5.66 13.81 -27.88
CA THR A 86 4.56 14.67 -28.32
C THR A 86 3.96 15.52 -27.20
N ASP A 87 4.48 15.40 -25.98
CA ASP A 87 4.03 16.15 -24.80
C ASP A 87 2.52 15.94 -24.54
N SER A 88 2.07 14.68 -24.58
CA SER A 88 0.66 14.31 -24.45
C SER A 88 0.46 13.12 -23.51
N GLU A 89 -0.57 13.16 -22.69
CA GLU A 89 -0.96 12.00 -21.86
C GLU A 89 -1.58 10.88 -22.70
N TRP A 90 -2.52 11.23 -23.58
CA TRP A 90 -3.19 10.31 -24.50
C TRP A 90 -2.88 10.65 -25.95
N GLY A 91 -1.98 9.89 -26.57
CA GLY A 91 -1.66 10.03 -27.99
C GLY A 91 -2.84 9.67 -28.89
N THR A 92 -2.88 10.26 -30.10
CA THR A 92 -4.01 10.15 -31.04
C THR A 92 -4.03 8.84 -31.84
N GLY A 93 -2.97 8.04 -31.79
CA GLY A 93 -2.77 6.89 -32.68
C GLY A 93 -2.23 7.22 -34.07
N HIS A 94 -1.93 8.50 -34.36
CA HIS A 94 -1.46 8.94 -35.68
C HIS A 94 -0.13 9.68 -35.64
N ALA A 95 0.56 9.69 -34.49
CA ALA A 95 1.90 10.24 -34.40
C ALA A 95 2.84 9.49 -35.37
N SER A 96 3.74 10.19 -36.05
CA SER A 96 4.73 9.48 -36.89
C SER A 96 5.64 8.62 -36.01
N PRO A 97 5.90 7.33 -36.32
CA PRO A 97 6.90 6.52 -35.62
C PRO A 97 8.27 7.19 -35.49
N SER A 98 8.58 8.13 -36.39
CA SER A 98 9.82 8.91 -36.36
C SER A 98 9.98 9.82 -35.15
N VAL A 99 8.89 10.16 -34.43
CA VAL A 99 8.97 10.98 -33.21
C VAL A 99 9.62 10.22 -32.07
N PHE A 100 9.48 8.89 -32.06
CA PHE A 100 10.09 8.04 -31.05
C PHE A 100 11.58 7.86 -31.36
N ASN A 101 12.42 8.65 -30.69
CA ASN A 101 13.87 8.58 -30.89
C ASN A 101 14.67 8.98 -29.64
N PRO A 102 14.57 8.21 -28.54
CA PRO A 102 15.34 8.51 -27.33
C PRO A 102 16.84 8.38 -27.58
N THR A 103 17.58 9.42 -27.21
CA THR A 103 19.01 9.55 -27.53
C THR A 103 19.93 8.78 -26.58
N ARG A 104 19.47 8.48 -25.37
CA ARG A 104 20.26 7.88 -24.28
C ARG A 104 19.48 6.82 -23.50
N LEU A 105 18.51 6.15 -24.13
CA LEU A 105 17.71 5.12 -23.46
C LEU A 105 18.61 4.11 -22.76
N ASN A 106 18.34 3.90 -21.46
CA ASN A 106 19.05 2.93 -20.63
C ASN A 106 18.08 2.27 -19.65
N ALA A 107 17.54 1.11 -20.02
CA ALA A 107 16.63 0.37 -19.17
C ALA A 107 17.28 -0.15 -17.87
N SER A 108 18.60 -0.39 -17.86
CA SER A 108 19.33 -0.74 -16.64
C SER A 108 19.32 0.41 -15.62
N GLN A 109 19.31 1.67 -16.06
CA GLN A 109 19.13 2.81 -15.15
C GLN A 109 17.74 2.79 -14.50
N TRP A 110 16.69 2.44 -15.24
CA TRP A 110 15.34 2.36 -14.69
C TRP A 110 15.24 1.28 -13.60
N VAL A 111 15.79 0.09 -13.88
CA VAL A 111 15.80 -1.04 -12.94
C VAL A 111 16.65 -0.72 -11.71
N HIS A 112 17.81 -0.10 -11.88
CA HIS A 112 18.66 0.29 -10.77
C HIS A 112 17.98 1.33 -9.87
N VAL A 113 17.31 2.33 -10.46
CA VAL A 113 16.52 3.32 -9.70
C VAL A 113 15.40 2.62 -8.92
N ALA A 114 14.71 1.66 -9.51
CA ALA A 114 13.67 0.87 -8.84
C ALA A 114 14.23 0.10 -7.64
N GLU A 115 15.29 -0.68 -7.85
CA GLU A 115 15.97 -1.47 -6.81
C GLU A 115 16.47 -0.57 -5.68
N GLU A 116 17.20 0.50 -6.03
CA GLU A 116 17.75 1.42 -5.04
C GLU A 116 16.66 2.10 -4.23
N ALA A 117 15.50 2.42 -4.81
CA ALA A 117 14.39 3.03 -4.09
C ALA A 117 13.50 2.00 -3.34
N GLY A 118 13.85 0.71 -3.39
CA GLY A 118 13.18 -0.37 -2.67
C GLY A 118 11.93 -0.93 -3.35
N PHE A 119 11.81 -0.78 -4.67
CA PHE A 119 10.79 -1.45 -5.48
C PHE A 119 11.34 -2.79 -5.97
N SER A 120 10.55 -3.85 -5.83
CA SER A 120 10.96 -5.21 -6.24
C SER A 120 10.37 -5.63 -7.58
N ARG A 121 9.55 -4.76 -8.20
CA ARG A 121 8.94 -4.99 -9.51
C ARG A 121 8.90 -3.72 -10.33
N VAL A 122 9.14 -3.84 -11.63
CA VAL A 122 8.94 -2.79 -12.63
C VAL A 122 7.88 -3.23 -13.65
N ILE A 123 6.98 -2.32 -14.03
CA ILE A 123 5.96 -2.54 -15.05
C ILE A 123 6.18 -1.50 -16.16
N LEU A 124 6.18 -1.94 -17.42
CA LEU A 124 6.35 -1.06 -18.58
C LEU A 124 5.08 -1.04 -19.42
N THR A 125 4.67 0.15 -19.88
CA THR A 125 3.69 0.30 -20.96
C THR A 125 4.27 -0.20 -22.27
N ALA A 126 4.18 -1.51 -22.54
CA ALA A 126 4.67 -2.10 -23.79
C ALA A 126 3.90 -1.53 -25.00
N LYS A 127 2.60 -1.28 -24.82
CA LYS A 127 1.74 -0.52 -25.74
C LYS A 127 0.74 0.30 -24.91
N HIS A 128 0.68 1.61 -25.13
CA HIS A 128 -0.33 2.50 -24.53
C HIS A 128 -1.52 2.69 -25.49
N HIS A 129 -2.53 3.49 -25.13
CA HIS A 129 -3.75 3.68 -25.93
C HIS A 129 -3.51 4.16 -27.36
N ASP A 130 -2.40 4.87 -27.61
CA ASP A 130 -2.02 5.31 -28.96
C ASP A 130 -1.62 4.14 -29.88
N GLY A 131 -1.46 2.92 -29.36
CA GLY A 131 -1.23 1.71 -30.16
C GLY A 131 0.22 1.48 -30.58
N PHE A 132 1.15 2.40 -30.28
CA PHE A 132 2.55 2.21 -30.65
C PHE A 132 3.22 1.13 -29.79
N CYS A 133 3.74 0.09 -30.44
CA CYS A 133 4.39 -1.01 -29.73
C CYS A 133 5.88 -0.73 -29.48
N LEU A 134 6.33 -0.84 -28.23
CA LEU A 134 7.72 -0.62 -27.81
C LEU A 134 8.67 -1.80 -28.11
N TRP A 135 8.18 -2.82 -28.78
CA TRP A 135 8.93 -3.97 -29.29
C TRP A 135 8.65 -4.14 -30.80
N PRO A 136 9.52 -4.83 -31.55
CA PRO A 136 9.30 -5.05 -32.98
C PRO A 136 8.23 -6.13 -33.21
N SER A 137 6.94 -5.77 -33.07
CA SER A 137 5.81 -6.71 -33.25
C SER A 137 5.72 -7.21 -34.70
N GLU A 138 5.43 -8.50 -34.85
CA GLU A 138 5.13 -9.11 -36.15
C GLU A 138 3.74 -8.72 -36.65
N TYR A 139 2.84 -8.29 -35.76
CA TYR A 139 1.43 -8.05 -36.07
C TYR A 139 1.09 -6.61 -36.47
N THR A 140 1.98 -5.64 -36.25
CA THR A 140 1.75 -4.24 -36.67
C THR A 140 3.04 -3.52 -37.08
N ASP A 141 2.93 -2.63 -38.08
CA ASP A 141 4.02 -1.74 -38.50
C ASP A 141 4.18 -0.52 -37.59
N TYR A 142 3.20 -0.23 -36.75
CA TYR A 142 3.23 0.88 -35.80
C TYR A 142 3.95 0.49 -34.51
N SER A 143 5.25 0.29 -34.65
CA SER A 143 6.14 -0.11 -33.57
C SER A 143 7.54 0.48 -33.73
N VAL A 144 8.42 0.21 -32.76
CA VAL A 144 9.83 0.62 -32.79
C VAL A 144 10.56 0.24 -34.08
N LYS A 145 10.10 -0.80 -34.81
CA LYS A 145 10.69 -1.19 -36.11
C LYS A 145 10.55 -0.14 -37.20
N ALA A 146 9.55 0.74 -37.09
CA ALA A 146 9.32 1.87 -38.00
C ALA A 146 9.95 3.19 -37.49
N SER A 147 10.59 3.17 -36.32
CA SER A 147 11.24 4.34 -35.73
C SER A 147 12.74 4.42 -36.10
N PRO A 148 13.36 5.60 -36.09
CA PRO A 148 14.81 5.75 -36.29
C PRO A 148 15.62 5.24 -35.09
N TRP A 149 14.99 5.04 -33.93
CA TRP A 149 15.66 4.58 -32.72
C TRP A 149 16.36 3.24 -32.95
N ARG A 150 17.65 3.18 -32.61
CA ARG A 150 18.56 2.06 -32.90
C ARG A 150 18.46 1.54 -34.36
N ASN A 151 18.24 2.45 -35.31
CA ASN A 151 18.08 2.14 -36.73
C ASN A 151 16.92 1.15 -37.00
N GLY A 152 15.81 1.26 -36.27
CA GLY A 152 14.65 0.38 -36.40
C GLY A 152 14.84 -1.03 -35.86
N LYS A 153 15.91 -1.27 -35.08
CA LYS A 153 16.24 -2.60 -34.50
C LYS A 153 16.15 -2.64 -32.98
N GLY A 154 15.65 -1.57 -32.37
CA GLY A 154 15.51 -1.49 -30.92
C GLY A 154 14.32 -2.31 -30.42
N ASP A 155 14.40 -2.72 -29.16
CA ASP A 155 13.34 -3.40 -28.43
C ASP A 155 13.43 -2.98 -26.96
N VAL A 156 12.56 -2.04 -26.54
CA VAL A 156 12.58 -1.50 -25.17
C VAL A 156 12.18 -2.59 -24.17
N VAL A 157 11.24 -3.46 -24.56
CA VAL A 157 10.74 -4.53 -23.70
C VAL A 157 11.85 -5.54 -23.43
N ALA A 158 12.61 -5.94 -24.46
CA ALA A 158 13.73 -6.85 -24.29
C ALA A 158 14.89 -6.23 -23.49
N GLU A 159 15.21 -4.94 -23.70
CA GLU A 159 16.21 -4.23 -22.91
C GLU A 159 15.83 -4.19 -21.42
N LEU A 160 14.56 -3.89 -21.10
CA LEU A 160 14.07 -3.90 -19.73
C LEU A 160 14.03 -5.30 -19.12
N ALA A 161 13.57 -6.31 -19.86
CA ALA A 161 13.52 -7.68 -19.39
C ALA A 161 14.91 -8.23 -19.04
N MET A 162 15.92 -7.91 -19.84
CA MET A 162 17.30 -8.29 -19.57
C MET A 162 17.82 -7.61 -18.29
N ALA A 163 17.64 -6.29 -18.17
CA ALA A 163 18.06 -5.53 -17.00
C ALA A 163 17.36 -6.00 -15.70
N ALA A 164 16.06 -6.24 -15.75
CA ALA A 164 15.27 -6.71 -14.61
C ALA A 164 15.76 -8.09 -14.15
N LYS A 165 15.98 -9.01 -15.09
CA LYS A 165 16.53 -10.34 -14.81
C LYS A 165 17.92 -10.30 -14.19
N GLU A 166 18.81 -9.44 -14.70
CA GLU A 166 20.17 -9.28 -14.17
C GLU A 166 20.19 -8.74 -12.74
N ALA A 167 19.28 -7.82 -12.41
CA ALA A 167 19.16 -7.23 -11.07
C ALA A 167 18.29 -8.07 -10.10
N GLY A 168 17.62 -9.13 -10.57
CA GLY A 168 16.67 -9.88 -9.76
C GLY A 168 15.39 -9.12 -9.41
N VAL A 169 15.04 -8.10 -10.21
CA VAL A 169 13.81 -7.32 -10.10
C VAL A 169 12.73 -7.99 -10.96
N ALA A 170 11.52 -8.14 -10.41
CA ALA A 170 10.41 -8.73 -11.15
C ALA A 170 9.96 -7.81 -12.31
N LEU A 171 9.55 -8.42 -13.43
CA LEU A 171 9.04 -7.70 -14.60
C LEU A 171 7.52 -7.85 -14.71
N GLY A 172 6.81 -6.76 -14.96
CA GLY A 172 5.44 -6.75 -15.44
C GLY A 172 5.31 -5.97 -16.75
N LEU A 173 4.21 -6.22 -17.47
CA LEU A 173 3.92 -5.55 -18.73
C LEU A 173 2.48 -5.05 -18.74
N TYR A 174 2.32 -3.80 -19.16
CA TYR A 174 1.05 -3.21 -19.51
C TYR A 174 0.85 -3.29 -21.02
N LEU A 175 -0.34 -3.73 -21.43
CA LEU A 175 -0.75 -3.78 -22.83
C LEU A 175 -2.17 -3.20 -22.93
N SER A 176 -2.30 -1.97 -23.40
CA SER A 176 -3.61 -1.30 -23.47
C SER A 176 -4.63 -2.10 -24.29
N PRO A 177 -5.79 -2.49 -23.71
CA PRO A 177 -6.89 -3.07 -24.46
C PRO A 177 -7.47 -2.08 -25.48
N TRP A 178 -7.62 -0.81 -25.11
CA TRP A 178 -8.02 0.25 -26.05
C TRP A 178 -6.87 0.58 -27.01
N ASP A 179 -7.15 0.63 -28.31
CA ASP A 179 -6.16 0.96 -29.33
C ASP A 179 -6.71 2.00 -30.31
N ARG A 180 -6.01 3.12 -30.44
CA ARG A 180 -6.38 4.25 -31.31
C ARG A 180 -5.72 4.21 -32.68
N HIS A 181 -4.80 3.26 -32.90
CA HIS A 181 -4.10 3.11 -34.16
C HIS A 181 -4.69 1.98 -35.02
N GLU A 182 -4.92 0.82 -34.42
CA GLU A 182 -5.12 -0.40 -35.19
C GLU A 182 -6.47 -0.43 -35.92
N ASN A 183 -6.44 -0.79 -37.20
CA ASN A 183 -7.63 -0.73 -38.06
C ASN A 183 -8.69 -1.77 -37.69
N CYS A 184 -8.28 -2.89 -37.09
CA CYS A 184 -9.21 -3.89 -36.59
C CYS A 184 -9.86 -3.50 -35.26
N TYR A 185 -9.42 -2.43 -34.56
CA TYR A 185 -10.09 -1.98 -33.35
C TYR A 185 -11.55 -1.58 -33.64
N GLY A 186 -12.48 -2.16 -32.87
CA GLY A 186 -13.93 -2.13 -33.09
C GLY A 186 -14.48 -3.30 -33.93
N LYS A 187 -13.61 -4.20 -34.41
CA LYS A 187 -14.01 -5.46 -35.05
C LYS A 187 -13.67 -6.61 -34.10
N THR A 188 -14.67 -7.00 -33.30
CA THR A 188 -14.51 -7.84 -32.10
C THR A 188 -13.56 -9.02 -32.29
N VAL A 189 -13.83 -9.93 -33.24
CA VAL A 189 -13.03 -11.14 -33.41
C VAL A 189 -11.59 -10.81 -33.83
N GLU A 190 -11.44 -9.97 -34.85
CA GLU A 190 -10.15 -9.66 -35.48
C GLU A 190 -9.21 -8.91 -34.54
N TYR A 191 -9.74 -7.98 -33.72
CA TYR A 191 -8.90 -7.30 -32.72
C TYR A 191 -8.53 -8.21 -31.56
N ASN A 192 -9.42 -9.12 -31.12
CA ASN A 192 -9.06 -10.10 -30.10
C ASN A 192 -7.98 -11.08 -30.60
N GLU A 193 -8.04 -11.52 -31.85
CA GLU A 193 -6.98 -12.33 -32.48
C GLU A 193 -5.65 -11.56 -32.53
N PHE A 194 -5.68 -10.31 -32.98
CA PHE A 194 -4.51 -9.42 -33.00
C PHE A 194 -3.90 -9.24 -31.59
N TYR A 195 -4.73 -8.91 -30.61
CA TYR A 195 -4.31 -8.64 -29.24
C TYR A 195 -3.73 -9.89 -28.57
N MET A 196 -4.36 -11.05 -28.75
CA MET A 196 -3.83 -12.34 -28.25
C MET A 196 -2.52 -12.72 -28.95
N GLY A 197 -2.37 -12.40 -30.24
CA GLY A 197 -1.11 -12.54 -30.97
C GLY A 197 0.02 -11.75 -30.31
N GLN A 198 -0.19 -10.45 -30.08
CA GLN A 198 0.79 -9.57 -29.41
C GLN A 198 1.12 -10.03 -27.98
N MET A 199 0.10 -10.44 -27.23
CA MET A 199 0.26 -11.00 -25.89
C MET A 199 1.12 -12.27 -25.93
N ALA A 200 0.90 -13.17 -26.88
CA ALA A 200 1.72 -14.36 -27.05
C ALA A 200 3.19 -14.01 -27.37
N GLU A 201 3.45 -12.98 -28.19
CA GLU A 201 4.83 -12.53 -28.44
C GLU A 201 5.50 -12.08 -27.14
N LEU A 202 4.86 -11.20 -26.37
CA LEU A 202 5.41 -10.64 -25.14
C LEU A 202 5.63 -11.71 -24.06
N LEU A 203 4.62 -12.54 -23.82
CA LEU A 203 4.63 -13.52 -22.73
C LEU A 203 5.47 -14.78 -23.04
N SER A 204 5.97 -14.96 -24.27
CA SER A 204 6.82 -16.10 -24.62
C SER A 204 8.31 -15.75 -24.77
N ARG A 205 8.65 -14.49 -25.10
CA ARG A 205 10.04 -14.09 -25.39
C ARG A 205 10.71 -13.26 -24.28
N CYS A 206 9.93 -12.60 -23.43
CA CYS A 206 10.46 -11.61 -22.47
C CYS A 206 10.86 -12.24 -21.11
N GLY A 207 11.00 -13.57 -21.06
CA GLY A 207 11.36 -14.28 -19.85
C GLY A 207 10.17 -14.50 -18.90
N ASP A 208 10.43 -14.38 -17.60
CA ASP A 208 9.46 -14.62 -16.53
C ASP A 208 8.72 -13.32 -16.21
N ILE A 209 7.44 -13.26 -16.55
CA ILE A 209 6.56 -12.11 -16.33
C ILE A 209 5.78 -12.37 -15.04
N LYS A 210 5.85 -11.42 -14.11
CA LYS A 210 5.19 -11.47 -12.80
C LYS A 210 3.87 -10.72 -12.73
N GLU A 211 3.64 -9.82 -13.68
CA GLU A 211 2.39 -9.07 -13.72
C GLU A 211 2.00 -8.70 -15.15
N VAL A 212 0.72 -8.87 -15.49
CA VAL A 212 0.12 -8.39 -16.74
C VAL A 212 -0.97 -7.39 -16.37
N TRP A 213 -0.83 -6.16 -16.84
CA TRP A 213 -1.71 -5.05 -16.50
C TRP A 213 -2.62 -4.73 -17.68
N LEU A 214 -3.93 -4.90 -17.47
CA LEU A 214 -4.98 -4.77 -18.48
C LEU A 214 -5.94 -3.65 -18.08
N ASP A 215 -5.81 -2.52 -18.76
CA ASP A 215 -6.56 -1.29 -18.49
C ASP A 215 -8.04 -1.37 -18.85
N GLY A 216 -8.90 -0.80 -18.01
CA GLY A 216 -10.32 -0.57 -18.30
C GLY A 216 -10.61 0.77 -18.97
N ALA A 217 -9.65 1.70 -19.04
CA ALA A 217 -9.84 3.04 -19.58
C ALA A 217 -10.19 3.03 -21.08
N LYS A 218 -11.20 3.83 -21.43
CA LYS A 218 -11.66 4.06 -22.80
C LYS A 218 -12.23 5.47 -22.93
N GLY A 219 -11.77 6.20 -23.94
CA GLY A 219 -12.25 7.57 -24.21
C GLY A 219 -13.74 7.64 -24.56
N GLU A 220 -14.40 8.74 -24.17
CA GLU A 220 -15.78 9.01 -24.56
C GLU A 220 -15.93 9.10 -26.09
N GLY A 221 -16.95 8.46 -26.65
CA GLY A 221 -17.24 8.48 -28.09
C GLY A 221 -16.34 7.60 -28.95
N GLU A 222 -15.43 6.83 -28.35
CA GLU A 222 -14.59 5.86 -29.05
C GLU A 222 -15.40 4.64 -29.52
N LYS A 223 -14.86 3.92 -30.51
CA LYS A 223 -15.52 2.75 -31.11
C LYS A 223 -15.92 1.74 -30.05
N ASP A 224 -17.12 1.16 -30.20
CA ASP A 224 -17.51 0.02 -29.37
C ASP A 224 -16.59 -1.18 -29.60
N MET A 225 -16.24 -1.90 -28.54
CA MET A 225 -15.28 -2.99 -28.59
C MET A 225 -15.54 -3.95 -27.44
N GLU A 226 -15.77 -5.22 -27.76
CA GLU A 226 -15.94 -6.30 -26.79
C GLU A 226 -14.63 -7.08 -26.64
N TYR A 227 -14.11 -7.17 -25.42
CA TYR A 227 -12.87 -7.90 -25.14
C TYR A 227 -13.16 -9.32 -24.64
N TYR A 228 -12.47 -10.31 -25.19
CA TYR A 228 -12.57 -11.70 -24.76
C TYR A 228 -11.67 -11.96 -23.56
N PHE A 229 -11.91 -11.24 -22.46
CA PHE A 229 -11.08 -11.28 -21.25
C PHE A 229 -10.86 -12.70 -20.72
N ASP A 230 -11.87 -13.57 -20.73
CA ASP A 230 -11.71 -14.97 -20.31
C ASP A 230 -10.67 -15.73 -21.14
N ALA A 231 -10.64 -15.49 -22.46
CA ALA A 231 -9.64 -16.07 -23.35
C ALA A 231 -8.25 -15.47 -23.11
N TRP A 232 -8.18 -14.15 -22.89
CA TRP A 232 -6.93 -13.45 -22.59
C TRP A 232 -6.33 -13.95 -21.27
N PHE A 233 -7.13 -14.03 -20.21
CA PHE A 233 -6.71 -14.57 -18.92
C PHE A 233 -6.23 -16.01 -19.06
N SER A 234 -6.96 -16.85 -19.80
CA SER A 234 -6.57 -18.24 -20.04
C SER A 234 -5.21 -18.35 -20.75
N LEU A 235 -4.95 -17.49 -21.74
CA LEU A 235 -3.67 -17.43 -22.43
C LEU A 235 -2.54 -16.98 -21.49
N ILE A 236 -2.77 -15.95 -20.68
CA ILE A 236 -1.78 -15.47 -19.68
C ILE A 236 -1.43 -16.60 -18.72
N ARG A 237 -2.42 -17.32 -18.18
CA ARG A 237 -2.17 -18.47 -17.29
C ARG A 237 -1.40 -19.59 -17.96
N GLN A 238 -1.66 -19.85 -19.24
CA GLN A 238 -0.97 -20.88 -20.00
C GLN A 238 0.52 -20.54 -20.19
N LEU A 239 0.82 -19.29 -20.56
CA LEU A 239 2.17 -18.87 -20.89
C LEU A 239 2.98 -18.46 -19.66
N GLN A 240 2.34 -17.85 -18.67
CA GLN A 240 2.95 -17.26 -17.48
C GLN A 240 2.11 -17.59 -16.23
N PRO A 241 2.07 -18.85 -15.79
CA PRO A 241 1.26 -19.27 -14.63
C PRO A 241 1.68 -18.60 -13.30
N GLY A 242 2.88 -18.02 -13.25
CA GLY A 242 3.38 -17.25 -12.11
C GLY A 242 3.01 -15.76 -12.13
N ALA A 243 2.34 -15.28 -13.19
CA ALA A 243 1.92 -13.88 -13.31
C ALA A 243 0.60 -13.62 -12.55
N VAL A 244 0.55 -12.46 -11.90
CA VAL A 244 -0.70 -11.83 -11.47
C VAL A 244 -1.31 -11.06 -12.64
N ILE A 245 -2.63 -11.14 -12.78
CA ILE A 245 -3.38 -10.38 -13.78
C ILE A 245 -4.13 -9.25 -13.08
N PHE A 246 -3.73 -8.02 -13.39
CA PHE A 246 -4.47 -6.83 -13.01
C PHE A 246 -5.54 -6.52 -14.07
N SER A 247 -6.73 -6.19 -13.61
CA SER A 247 -7.68 -5.30 -14.28
C SER A 247 -8.50 -4.57 -13.21
N ASP A 248 -9.39 -3.67 -13.59
CA ASP A 248 -10.27 -2.97 -12.65
C ASP A 248 -11.08 -3.91 -11.74
N ALA A 249 -11.40 -5.13 -12.23
CA ALA A 249 -12.26 -6.09 -11.54
C ALA A 249 -11.57 -7.42 -11.16
N GLY A 250 -10.25 -7.57 -11.39
CA GLY A 250 -9.54 -8.85 -11.21
C GLY A 250 -9.06 -9.48 -12.52
N PRO A 251 -8.75 -10.78 -12.59
CA PRO A 251 -9.12 -11.80 -11.64
C PRO A 251 -8.21 -11.90 -10.41
N ASP A 252 -6.96 -11.40 -10.47
CA ASP A 252 -6.02 -11.56 -9.36
C ASP A 252 -5.88 -10.32 -8.50
N THR A 253 -5.83 -9.14 -9.12
CA THR A 253 -5.73 -7.85 -8.44
C THR A 253 -6.71 -6.88 -9.07
N ARG A 254 -7.19 -5.93 -8.27
CA ARG A 254 -8.16 -4.94 -8.71
C ARG A 254 -7.59 -3.53 -8.65
N TRP A 255 -8.09 -2.66 -9.51
CA TRP A 255 -7.90 -1.22 -9.36
C TRP A 255 -8.52 -0.73 -8.06
N ILE A 256 -7.85 0.15 -7.30
CA ILE A 256 -8.43 0.68 -6.06
C ILE A 256 -9.65 1.58 -6.30
N GLY A 257 -9.84 2.12 -7.51
CA GLY A 257 -10.90 3.08 -7.82
C GLY A 257 -10.48 4.55 -7.76
N ASP A 258 -9.18 4.83 -7.74
CA ASP A 258 -8.59 6.17 -7.66
C ASP A 258 -7.15 6.15 -8.19
N GLU A 259 -6.75 7.18 -8.94
CA GLU A 259 -5.37 7.37 -9.43
C GLU A 259 -4.53 8.33 -8.56
N ALA A 260 -5.09 8.82 -7.45
CA ALA A 260 -4.33 9.55 -6.43
C ALA A 260 -3.59 8.61 -5.46
N GLY A 261 -3.74 7.29 -5.64
CA GLY A 261 -3.09 6.25 -4.86
C GLY A 261 -3.66 6.13 -3.44
N VAL A 262 -4.97 6.35 -3.26
CA VAL A 262 -5.62 6.37 -1.95
C VAL A 262 -6.66 5.26 -1.81
N ALA A 263 -6.41 4.33 -0.89
CA ALA A 263 -7.37 3.33 -0.48
C ALA A 263 -8.35 3.85 0.58
N GLY A 264 -9.51 3.19 0.67
CA GLY A 264 -10.48 3.39 1.75
C GLY A 264 -9.87 3.17 3.14
N SER A 265 -10.52 3.69 4.19
CA SER A 265 -10.08 3.45 5.57
C SER A 265 -10.15 1.96 5.94
N SER A 266 -11.09 1.22 5.36
CA SER A 266 -11.13 -0.24 5.33
C SER A 266 -10.80 -0.72 3.91
N CYS A 267 -10.03 -1.80 3.79
CA CYS A 267 -9.73 -2.43 2.50
C CYS A 267 -9.62 -3.95 2.66
N TRP A 268 -10.68 -4.64 2.25
CA TRP A 268 -10.72 -6.09 2.14
C TRP A 268 -9.98 -6.54 0.88
N SER A 269 -9.14 -7.55 1.02
CA SER A 269 -8.67 -8.35 -0.13
C SER A 269 -9.76 -9.29 -0.63
N LEU A 270 -10.76 -9.57 0.21
CA LEU A 270 -11.98 -10.24 -0.22
C LEU A 270 -12.77 -9.36 -1.19
N PHE A 271 -13.29 -9.99 -2.22
CA PHE A 271 -14.03 -9.33 -3.28
C PHE A 271 -15.07 -10.28 -3.88
N ASN A 272 -16.11 -9.73 -4.49
CA ASN A 272 -17.03 -10.50 -5.30
C ASN A 272 -16.91 -10.01 -6.75
N ARG A 273 -16.19 -10.75 -7.58
CA ARG A 273 -15.95 -10.35 -8.97
C ARG A 273 -17.24 -10.28 -9.79
N SER A 274 -18.31 -10.98 -9.40
CA SER A 274 -19.61 -10.88 -10.08
C SER A 274 -20.32 -9.54 -9.86
N ASN A 275 -19.86 -8.73 -8.90
CA ASN A 275 -20.37 -7.37 -8.66
C ASN A 275 -19.47 -6.28 -9.27
N ALA A 276 -18.45 -6.66 -10.04
CA ALA A 276 -17.47 -5.76 -10.62
C ALA A 276 -17.38 -5.96 -12.13
N GLU A 277 -17.04 -4.89 -12.85
CA GLU A 277 -16.90 -4.86 -14.30
C GLU A 277 -15.63 -4.08 -14.67
N ILE A 278 -14.87 -4.59 -15.63
CA ILE A 278 -13.63 -3.94 -16.09
C ILE A 278 -14.00 -2.61 -16.78
N GLY A 279 -13.43 -1.50 -16.32
CA GLY A 279 -13.78 -0.15 -16.77
C GLY A 279 -15.13 0.38 -16.25
N GLY A 280 -15.85 -0.38 -15.42
CA GLY A 280 -17.21 -0.03 -14.94
C GLY A 280 -17.46 -0.27 -13.46
N THR A 281 -16.44 -0.69 -12.69
CA THR A 281 -16.59 -1.00 -11.27
C THR A 281 -16.85 0.26 -10.44
N ASP A 282 -17.81 0.21 -9.51
CA ASP A 282 -18.05 1.30 -8.55
C ASP A 282 -16.77 1.58 -7.73
N PRO A 283 -16.21 2.79 -7.80
CA PRO A 283 -15.01 3.15 -7.05
C PRO A 283 -15.15 2.93 -5.54
N GLN A 284 -16.34 3.16 -4.95
CA GLN A 284 -16.53 2.98 -3.51
C GLN A 284 -16.45 1.50 -3.11
N TYR A 285 -17.07 0.64 -3.91
CA TYR A 285 -16.98 -0.81 -3.74
C TYR A 285 -15.52 -1.28 -3.88
N SER A 286 -14.80 -0.77 -4.88
CA SER A 286 -13.41 -1.20 -5.10
C SER A 286 -12.46 -0.75 -3.98
N GLN A 287 -12.61 0.48 -3.49
CA GLN A 287 -11.81 1.01 -2.38
C GLN A 287 -11.95 0.18 -1.10
N GLY A 288 -13.19 -0.21 -0.78
CA GLY A 288 -13.52 -0.95 0.44
C GLY A 288 -13.26 -2.46 0.34
N GLY A 289 -13.42 -3.03 -0.85
CA GLY A 289 -13.58 -4.47 -1.02
C GLY A 289 -14.87 -5.00 -0.37
N ASP A 290 -14.99 -6.31 -0.26
CA ASP A 290 -16.24 -6.96 0.17
C ASP A 290 -15.97 -7.95 1.32
N PRO A 291 -16.42 -7.70 2.56
CA PRO A 291 -16.23 -8.63 3.69
C PRO A 291 -16.91 -9.99 3.48
N HIS A 292 -17.88 -10.07 2.55
CA HIS A 292 -18.58 -11.29 2.16
C HIS A 292 -18.14 -11.83 0.79
N GLY A 293 -17.10 -11.21 0.20
CA GLY A 293 -16.50 -11.65 -1.04
C GLY A 293 -15.95 -13.07 -0.96
N HIS A 294 -16.07 -13.80 -2.06
CA HIS A 294 -15.63 -15.19 -2.18
C HIS A 294 -14.38 -15.35 -3.05
N ASP A 295 -13.91 -14.26 -3.67
CA ASP A 295 -12.64 -14.19 -4.37
C ASP A 295 -11.59 -13.45 -3.51
N TRP A 296 -10.33 -13.85 -3.59
CA TRP A 296 -9.21 -13.04 -3.11
C TRP A 296 -8.73 -12.17 -4.27
N VAL A 297 -8.99 -10.86 -4.23
CA VAL A 297 -8.63 -9.92 -5.30
C VAL A 297 -8.11 -8.63 -4.67
N PRO A 298 -6.89 -8.61 -4.09
CA PRO A 298 -6.39 -7.44 -3.37
C PRO A 298 -6.25 -6.21 -4.28
N ALA A 299 -6.35 -5.03 -3.67
CA ALA A 299 -6.31 -3.77 -4.41
C ALA A 299 -4.90 -3.27 -4.66
N GLU A 300 -4.70 -2.72 -5.85
CA GLU A 300 -3.53 -1.97 -6.26
C GLU A 300 -3.87 -0.48 -6.33
N CYS A 301 -3.05 0.34 -5.67
CA CYS A 301 -3.14 1.80 -5.71
C CYS A 301 -2.09 2.33 -6.66
N ASP A 302 -2.51 2.64 -7.88
CA ASP A 302 -1.70 3.27 -8.91
C ASP A 302 -1.72 4.80 -8.80
N VAL A 303 -0.57 5.42 -8.99
CA VAL A 303 -0.40 6.88 -8.93
C VAL A 303 0.90 7.30 -9.58
N SER A 304 0.90 8.42 -10.29
CA SER A 304 2.14 9.01 -10.82
C SER A 304 2.93 9.80 -9.77
N ILE A 305 4.26 9.78 -9.86
CA ILE A 305 5.12 10.70 -9.13
C ILE A 305 4.91 12.14 -9.60
N ARG A 306 4.45 12.35 -10.84
CA ARG A 306 4.14 13.66 -11.45
C ARG A 306 2.62 13.87 -11.55
N PRO A 307 2.13 15.04 -12.01
CA PRO A 307 0.72 15.20 -12.35
C PRO A 307 0.28 14.25 -13.46
N GLY A 308 1.02 14.16 -14.57
CA GLY A 308 0.77 13.21 -15.66
C GLY A 308 1.44 11.85 -15.48
N TRP A 309 0.98 10.88 -16.26
CA TRP A 309 1.57 9.55 -16.39
C TRP A 309 2.82 9.58 -17.27
N PHE A 310 2.81 10.29 -18.40
CA PHE A 310 4.00 10.47 -19.24
C PHE A 310 4.86 11.61 -18.72
N TRP A 311 6.12 11.65 -19.16
CA TRP A 311 7.03 12.71 -18.76
C TRP A 311 6.72 14.00 -19.53
N HIS A 312 6.49 15.07 -18.79
CA HIS A 312 6.34 16.44 -19.29
C HIS A 312 7.43 17.34 -18.71
N ALA A 313 8.08 18.13 -19.57
CA ALA A 313 9.14 19.06 -19.15
C ALA A 313 8.65 20.16 -18.21
N SER A 314 7.36 20.50 -18.28
CA SER A 314 6.71 21.53 -17.47
C SER A 314 6.35 21.05 -16.05
N GLU A 315 6.38 19.73 -15.82
CA GLU A 315 5.95 19.13 -14.56
C GLU A 315 7.13 18.92 -13.60
N VAL A 316 6.79 18.81 -12.32
CA VAL A 316 7.72 18.51 -11.24
C VAL A 316 7.21 17.31 -10.44
N PRO A 317 8.10 16.47 -9.88
CA PRO A 317 7.67 15.37 -9.03
C PRO A 317 7.00 15.88 -7.75
N LYS A 318 6.06 15.08 -7.24
CA LYS A 318 5.53 15.18 -5.87
C LYS A 318 6.69 15.12 -4.88
N SER A 319 6.60 15.80 -3.74
CA SER A 319 7.64 15.73 -2.72
C SER A 319 7.67 14.36 -2.03
N ALA A 320 8.83 13.99 -1.46
CA ALA A 320 8.98 12.75 -0.70
C ALA A 320 7.99 12.63 0.47
N LEU A 321 7.64 13.73 1.14
CA LEU A 321 6.60 13.76 2.18
C LEU A 321 5.21 13.45 1.63
N LYS A 322 4.90 13.89 0.40
CA LYS A 322 3.63 13.54 -0.25
C LYS A 322 3.60 12.07 -0.65
N LEU A 323 4.72 11.51 -1.13
CA LEU A 323 4.84 10.08 -1.38
C LEU A 323 4.70 9.25 -0.09
N LEU A 324 5.22 9.76 1.04
CA LEU A 324 5.03 9.14 2.35
C LEU A 324 3.55 9.14 2.79
N ASP A 325 2.82 10.24 2.61
CA ASP A 325 1.36 10.31 2.86
C ASP A 325 0.60 9.30 1.98
N ILE A 326 0.96 9.19 0.69
CA ILE A 326 0.40 8.19 -0.22
C ILE A 326 0.71 6.77 0.27
N TYR A 327 1.95 6.50 0.71
CA TYR A 327 2.35 5.19 1.23
C TYR A 327 1.50 4.75 2.43
N TYR A 328 1.24 5.66 3.38
CA TYR A 328 0.33 5.37 4.50
C TYR A 328 -1.12 5.11 4.07
N ARG A 329 -1.55 5.69 2.95
CA ARG A 329 -2.91 5.56 2.40
C ARG A 329 -3.09 4.44 1.38
N SER A 330 -2.02 3.76 0.99
CA SER A 330 -2.01 2.65 0.03
C SER A 330 -1.42 1.39 0.68
N ALA A 331 -0.09 1.24 0.64
CA ALA A 331 0.63 0.13 1.25
C ALA A 331 0.38 -0.01 2.76
N GLY A 332 0.11 1.12 3.44
CA GLY A 332 -0.33 1.16 4.83
C GLY A 332 -1.79 0.76 5.07
N ARG A 333 -2.55 0.41 4.04
CA ARG A 333 -3.97 0.03 4.11
C ARG A 333 -4.25 -1.24 3.29
N ASN A 334 -3.39 -2.25 3.42
CA ASN A 334 -3.56 -3.57 2.78
C ASN A 334 -3.52 -3.56 1.23
N CYS A 335 -3.04 -2.49 0.60
CA CYS A 335 -2.92 -2.40 -0.85
C CYS A 335 -1.45 -2.54 -1.29
N LEU A 336 -1.22 -2.75 -2.58
CA LEU A 336 0.08 -2.49 -3.18
C LEU A 336 0.15 -1.03 -3.66
N LEU A 337 1.30 -0.37 -3.53
CA LEU A 337 1.55 0.93 -4.15
C LEU A 337 2.26 0.75 -5.49
N LEU A 338 1.57 1.05 -6.59
CA LEU A 338 2.15 1.11 -7.93
C LEU A 338 2.48 2.58 -8.25
N LEU A 339 3.76 2.95 -8.12
CA LEU A 339 4.20 4.33 -8.34
C LEU A 339 4.74 4.50 -9.76
N ASN A 340 4.09 5.30 -10.60
CA ASN A 340 4.59 5.64 -11.92
C ASN A 340 5.72 6.68 -11.85
N VAL A 341 6.80 6.42 -12.59
CA VAL A 341 7.98 7.30 -12.71
C VAL A 341 8.39 7.33 -14.19
N PRO A 342 7.95 8.34 -14.96
CA PRO A 342 8.11 8.29 -16.41
C PRO A 342 9.52 8.67 -16.86
N PRO A 343 10.18 7.86 -17.71
CA PRO A 343 11.39 8.27 -18.39
C PRO A 343 11.17 9.52 -19.27
N ASN A 344 12.12 10.44 -19.27
CA ASN A 344 12.10 11.65 -20.09
C ASN A 344 12.41 11.36 -21.57
N SER A 345 12.35 12.40 -22.41
CA SER A 345 12.60 12.30 -23.86
C SER A 345 14.01 11.84 -24.24
N SER A 346 14.99 11.86 -23.32
CA SER A 346 16.29 11.23 -23.56
C SER A 346 16.29 9.72 -23.32
N GLY A 347 15.24 9.17 -22.70
CA GLY A 347 15.09 7.75 -22.34
C GLY A 347 15.63 7.40 -20.95
N LEU A 348 15.71 8.37 -20.04
CA LEU A 348 16.20 8.20 -18.66
C LEU A 348 15.17 8.69 -17.65
N ILE A 349 15.11 8.10 -16.47
CA ILE A 349 14.42 8.72 -15.33
C ILE A 349 15.20 9.98 -14.96
N SER A 350 14.50 11.10 -14.73
CA SER A 350 15.10 12.41 -14.47
C SER A 350 15.75 12.47 -13.09
N ASP A 351 16.82 13.25 -12.94
CA ASP A 351 17.57 13.36 -11.68
C ASP A 351 16.69 13.86 -10.52
N GLU A 352 15.71 14.74 -10.80
CA GLU A 352 14.76 15.24 -9.80
C GLU A 352 13.83 14.13 -9.29
N ASP A 353 13.42 13.21 -10.17
CA ASP A 353 12.57 12.08 -9.81
C ASP A 353 13.38 11.08 -8.97
N ILE A 354 14.62 10.80 -9.35
CA ILE A 354 15.55 9.94 -8.59
C ILE A 354 15.78 10.52 -7.20
N GLN A 355 16.04 11.83 -7.09
CA GLN A 355 16.24 12.48 -5.81
C GLN A 355 15.04 12.29 -4.87
N VAL A 356 13.83 12.53 -5.37
CA VAL A 356 12.59 12.35 -4.59
C VAL A 356 12.42 10.89 -4.14
N LEU A 357 12.73 9.93 -5.01
CA LEU A 357 12.63 8.50 -4.66
C LEU A 357 13.63 8.11 -3.56
N GLN A 358 14.85 8.64 -3.60
CA GLN A 358 15.85 8.41 -2.55
C GLN A 358 15.42 9.06 -1.22
N GLU A 359 14.94 10.30 -1.26
CA GLU A 359 14.39 10.97 -0.07
C GLU A 359 13.20 10.17 0.52
N PHE A 360 12.30 9.68 -0.33
CA PHE A 360 11.16 8.86 0.09
C PHE A 360 11.59 7.54 0.72
N LYS A 361 12.58 6.86 0.13
CA LYS A 361 13.19 5.68 0.74
C LYS A 361 13.77 5.99 2.11
N GLU A 362 14.53 7.06 2.25
CA GLU A 362 15.17 7.45 3.51
C GLU A 362 14.16 7.80 4.59
N LEU A 363 13.06 8.47 4.23
CA LEU A 363 11.93 8.70 5.14
C LEU A 363 11.37 7.38 5.68
N ARG A 364 11.00 6.44 4.79
CA ARG A 364 10.48 5.13 5.22
C ARG A 364 11.49 4.36 6.06
N ARG A 365 12.75 4.30 5.63
CA ARG A 365 13.84 3.64 6.37
C ARG A 365 13.98 4.23 7.77
N SER A 366 13.98 5.56 7.90
CA SER A 366 14.10 6.24 9.18
C SER A 366 12.93 5.98 10.13
N ILE A 367 11.72 5.72 9.62
CA ILE A 367 10.53 5.47 10.42
C ILE A 367 10.46 4.00 10.85
N PHE A 368 10.67 3.08 9.90
CA PHE A 368 10.33 1.67 10.07
C PHE A 368 11.53 0.77 10.44
N SER A 369 12.77 1.25 10.37
CA SER A 369 13.96 0.43 10.72
C SER A 369 14.13 0.16 12.22
N ASP A 370 13.46 0.94 13.07
CA ASP A 370 13.47 0.73 14.52
C ASP A 370 12.05 0.45 15.01
N ASN A 371 11.80 -0.80 15.41
CA ASN A 371 10.59 -1.18 16.14
C ASN A 371 10.85 -0.95 17.63
N LEU A 372 10.22 0.08 18.20
CA LEU A 372 10.35 0.44 19.61
C LEU A 372 9.81 -0.66 20.54
N ALA A 373 9.05 -1.63 20.02
CA ALA A 373 8.59 -2.80 20.75
C ALA A 373 9.56 -4.01 20.70
N LYS A 374 10.69 -3.92 19.99
CA LYS A 374 11.61 -5.05 19.75
C LYS A 374 12.08 -5.78 21.01
N ASN A 375 12.27 -5.05 22.12
CA ASN A 375 12.71 -5.60 23.40
C ASN A 375 11.58 -5.62 24.45
N ALA A 376 10.32 -5.48 24.02
CA ALA A 376 9.20 -5.47 24.94
C ALA A 376 8.99 -6.85 25.60
N ILE A 377 8.47 -6.84 26.82
CA ILE A 377 7.91 -8.05 27.44
C ILE A 377 6.46 -8.15 26.98
N LEU A 378 6.11 -9.26 26.34
CA LEU A 378 4.79 -9.50 25.78
C LEU A 378 4.01 -10.50 26.64
N ASN A 379 2.71 -10.27 26.73
CA ASN A 379 1.73 -11.23 27.23
C ASN A 379 0.48 -11.18 26.35
N ALA A 380 -0.33 -12.24 26.35
CA ALA A 380 -1.60 -12.28 25.64
C ALA A 380 -2.73 -12.67 26.59
N SER A 381 -3.97 -12.39 26.20
CA SER A 381 -5.15 -12.90 26.90
C SER A 381 -5.21 -14.44 26.86
N SER A 382 -4.76 -15.05 25.76
CA SER A 382 -4.59 -16.50 25.62
C SER A 382 -3.54 -16.82 24.55
N ILE A 383 -3.05 -18.07 24.57
CA ILE A 383 -2.07 -18.60 23.62
C ILE A 383 -2.55 -19.98 23.23
N ARG A 384 -2.74 -20.23 21.93
CA ARG A 384 -3.20 -21.52 21.42
C ARG A 384 -2.29 -22.67 21.88
N GLY A 385 -2.84 -23.67 22.55
CA GLY A 385 -2.07 -24.79 23.10
C GLY A 385 -1.42 -24.49 24.46
N GLY A 386 -1.88 -23.46 25.16
CA GLY A 386 -1.43 -23.07 26.49
C GLY A 386 -0.20 -22.15 26.52
N ASN A 387 0.07 -21.62 27.73
CA ASN A 387 1.08 -20.59 27.96
C ASN A 387 2.53 -20.99 27.62
N ASP A 388 2.82 -22.29 27.63
CA ASP A 388 4.16 -22.83 27.33
C ASP A 388 4.35 -23.12 25.83
N ASN A 389 3.34 -22.84 24.98
CA ASN A 389 3.44 -23.09 23.55
C ASN A 389 4.21 -21.98 22.81
N SER A 390 5.46 -22.30 22.46
CA SER A 390 6.31 -21.41 21.66
C SER A 390 5.80 -21.16 20.22
N GLN A 391 5.02 -22.07 19.63
CA GLN A 391 4.60 -21.97 18.23
C GLN A 391 3.67 -20.78 17.96
N PHE A 392 2.82 -20.42 18.91
CA PHE A 392 1.84 -19.31 18.81
C PHE A 392 2.08 -18.23 19.85
N SER A 393 3.30 -18.18 20.37
CA SER A 393 3.74 -17.23 21.39
C SER A 393 3.42 -15.79 20.97
N PRO A 394 3.02 -14.90 21.91
CA PRO A 394 2.85 -13.49 21.62
C PRO A 394 4.16 -12.84 21.15
N TYR A 395 5.32 -13.38 21.50
CA TYR A 395 6.62 -12.88 21.03
C TYR A 395 6.82 -13.00 19.51
N ASN A 396 6.09 -13.89 18.85
CA ASN A 396 6.18 -14.07 17.39
C ASN A 396 5.82 -12.78 16.63
N VAL A 397 4.99 -11.90 17.20
CA VAL A 397 4.59 -10.64 16.55
C VAL A 397 5.73 -9.61 16.43
N LEU A 398 6.89 -9.86 17.06
CA LEU A 398 8.07 -9.00 16.94
C LEU A 398 9.02 -9.43 15.82
N GLU A 399 8.79 -10.60 15.21
CA GLU A 399 9.57 -11.11 14.09
C GLU A 399 8.96 -10.64 12.77
N GLU A 400 9.75 -10.03 11.89
CA GLU A 400 9.26 -9.63 10.57
C GLU A 400 8.90 -10.86 9.72
N GLY A 401 7.72 -10.80 9.10
CA GLY A 401 7.24 -11.84 8.21
C GLY A 401 5.79 -12.21 8.48
N ILE A 402 5.33 -13.24 7.77
CA ILE A 402 3.96 -13.74 7.90
C ILE A 402 3.88 -15.17 8.41
N TYR A 403 5.00 -15.90 8.51
CA TYR A 403 5.01 -17.34 8.79
C TYR A 403 5.13 -17.69 10.26
N THR A 404 5.57 -16.74 11.09
CA THR A 404 5.47 -16.80 12.55
C THR A 404 4.39 -15.80 12.98
N TYR A 405 3.52 -16.21 13.89
CA TYR A 405 2.40 -15.39 14.33
C TYR A 405 1.92 -15.80 15.71
N TRP A 406 1.25 -14.87 16.39
CA TRP A 406 0.45 -15.15 17.57
C TRP A 406 -0.92 -15.68 17.15
N ALA A 407 -1.42 -16.66 17.90
CA ALA A 407 -2.79 -17.16 17.81
C ALA A 407 -3.38 -17.36 19.22
N PRO A 408 -4.61 -16.88 19.48
CA PRO A 408 -5.30 -17.13 20.73
C PRO A 408 -5.82 -18.57 20.83
N GLU A 409 -6.23 -18.98 22.03
CA GLU A 409 -7.05 -20.18 22.20
C GLU A 409 -8.37 -20.08 21.44
N GLU A 410 -9.00 -21.23 21.19
CA GLU A 410 -10.28 -21.31 20.48
C GLU A 410 -11.44 -20.72 21.30
N ASP A 411 -12.46 -20.24 20.58
CA ASP A 411 -13.74 -19.75 21.13
C ASP A 411 -13.59 -18.64 22.19
N GLN A 412 -12.54 -17.83 22.09
CA GLN A 412 -12.33 -16.67 22.95
C GLN A 412 -13.03 -15.44 22.36
N SER A 413 -13.50 -14.55 23.24
CA SER A 413 -14.08 -13.26 22.85
C SER A 413 -13.22 -12.05 23.23
N ASP A 414 -12.17 -12.28 24.04
CA ASP A 414 -11.26 -11.24 24.53
C ASP A 414 -9.85 -11.46 23.93
N TRP A 415 -9.56 -10.78 22.83
CA TRP A 415 -8.26 -10.87 22.15
C TRP A 415 -7.39 -9.66 22.45
N VAL A 416 -6.37 -9.85 23.28
CA VAL A 416 -5.51 -8.77 23.75
C VAL A 416 -4.05 -9.19 23.73
N LEU A 417 -3.20 -8.33 23.17
CA LEU A 417 -1.75 -8.37 23.35
C LEU A 417 -1.33 -7.23 24.27
N TYR A 418 -0.63 -7.55 25.35
CA TYR A 418 -0.05 -6.61 26.29
C TYR A 418 1.44 -6.44 26.00
N LEU A 419 1.90 -5.20 25.90
CA LEU A 419 3.31 -4.90 25.69
C LEU A 419 3.82 -4.02 26.82
N ASN A 420 4.88 -4.45 27.50
CA ASN A 420 5.68 -3.62 28.38
C ASN A 420 7.00 -3.29 27.68
N LEU A 421 7.11 -2.06 27.20
CA LEU A 421 8.26 -1.53 26.45
C LEU A 421 9.53 -1.38 27.30
N GLN A 422 9.51 -1.82 28.57
CA GLN A 422 10.58 -1.72 29.57
C GLN A 422 10.85 -0.30 30.07
N GLU A 423 10.71 0.70 29.20
CA GLU A 423 10.82 2.11 29.51
C GLU A 423 9.72 2.93 28.85
N SER A 424 9.60 4.19 29.27
CA SER A 424 8.62 5.12 28.73
C SER A 424 9.12 5.76 27.44
N VAL A 425 8.61 5.33 26.30
CA VAL A 425 9.03 5.77 24.96
C VAL A 425 7.96 6.63 24.27
N SER A 426 8.39 7.47 23.34
CA SER A 426 7.51 8.29 22.49
C SER A 426 7.36 7.69 21.11
N PHE A 427 6.12 7.58 20.64
CA PHE A 427 5.77 6.96 19.36
C PHE A 427 4.45 7.53 18.84
N ASN A 428 4.19 7.35 17.55
CA ASN A 428 3.05 7.95 16.88
C ASN A 428 2.58 7.15 15.65
N VAL A 429 3.17 5.96 15.42
CA VAL A 429 2.79 5.05 14.34
C VAL A 429 2.64 3.63 14.88
N LEU A 430 1.53 3.00 14.55
CA LEU A 430 1.26 1.59 14.77
C LEU A 430 1.31 0.85 13.44
N GLN A 431 2.06 -0.26 13.40
CA GLN A 431 2.07 -1.22 12.30
C GLN A 431 1.47 -2.55 12.76
N VAL A 432 0.57 -3.13 11.96
CA VAL A 432 -0.05 -4.43 12.22
C VAL A 432 -0.05 -5.25 10.94
N GLN A 433 0.22 -6.55 11.02
CA GLN A 433 0.13 -7.49 9.90
C GLN A 433 -0.59 -8.77 10.32
N GLU A 434 -1.44 -9.29 9.44
CA GLU A 434 -2.00 -10.63 9.53
C GLU A 434 -1.19 -11.61 8.67
N PRO A 435 -1.10 -12.90 9.07
CA PRO A 435 -0.56 -13.94 8.21
C PRO A 435 -1.55 -14.26 7.09
N ILE A 436 -1.62 -13.43 6.05
CA ILE A 436 -2.67 -13.49 4.99
C ILE A 436 -2.75 -14.81 4.22
N HIS A 437 -1.71 -15.64 4.23
CA HIS A 437 -1.77 -17.03 3.74
C HIS A 437 -2.74 -17.92 4.54
N MET A 438 -3.19 -17.45 5.71
CA MET A 438 -4.22 -18.03 6.58
C MET A 438 -5.57 -17.30 6.49
N GLY A 439 -5.73 -16.39 5.52
CA GLY A 439 -6.92 -15.56 5.30
C GLY A 439 -6.92 -14.24 6.10
N GLN A 440 -7.66 -13.25 5.61
CA GLN A 440 -7.84 -11.94 6.27
C GLN A 440 -9.01 -11.98 7.26
N ARG A 441 -8.77 -11.68 8.54
CA ARG A 441 -9.68 -11.97 9.65
C ARG A 441 -10.19 -10.71 10.34
N ILE A 442 -9.30 -9.79 10.68
CA ILE A 442 -9.60 -8.67 11.59
C ILE A 442 -10.56 -7.66 10.95
N ILE A 443 -11.62 -7.32 11.68
CA ILE A 443 -12.64 -6.34 11.28
C ILE A 443 -12.42 -5.02 12.03
N GLU A 444 -12.19 -5.07 13.35
CA GLU A 444 -11.94 -3.91 14.20
C GLU A 444 -10.87 -4.17 15.27
N PHE A 445 -10.03 -3.17 15.51
CA PHE A 445 -9.03 -3.20 16.58
C PHE A 445 -8.74 -1.80 17.11
N ASN A 446 -8.03 -1.74 18.23
CA ASN A 446 -7.54 -0.49 18.80
C ASN A 446 -6.23 -0.67 19.57
N LEU A 447 -5.50 0.43 19.72
CA LEU A 447 -4.32 0.51 20.58
C LEU A 447 -4.62 1.42 21.76
N GLU A 448 -4.37 0.92 22.97
CA GLU A 448 -4.51 1.65 24.22
C GLU A 448 -3.15 1.81 24.91
N ILE A 449 -2.99 2.91 25.65
CA ILE A 449 -1.83 3.17 26.52
C ILE A 449 -2.30 3.23 27.97
N LEU A 450 -1.43 2.84 28.90
CA LEU A 450 -1.65 3.14 30.31
C LEU A 450 -1.26 4.61 30.58
N ASN A 451 -2.19 5.43 31.07
CA ASN A 451 -1.97 6.82 31.44
C ASN A 451 -2.78 7.18 32.70
N GLY A 452 -2.14 7.78 33.71
CA GLY A 452 -2.82 8.26 34.92
C GLY A 452 -3.55 7.17 35.73
N GLY A 453 -3.10 5.91 35.64
CA GLY A 453 -3.69 4.77 36.34
C GLY A 453 -4.81 4.03 35.59
N GLY A 454 -5.17 4.46 34.37
CA GLY A 454 -6.18 3.81 33.54
C GLY A 454 -5.72 3.59 32.09
N TRP A 455 -6.37 2.66 31.40
CA TRP A 455 -6.17 2.43 29.97
C TRP A 455 -6.90 3.50 29.16
N LYS A 456 -6.21 4.12 28.22
CA LYS A 456 -6.76 5.12 27.30
C LYS A 456 -6.50 4.70 25.86
N LYS A 457 -7.56 4.64 25.07
CA LYS A 457 -7.48 4.42 23.62
C LYS A 457 -6.73 5.57 22.94
N VAL A 458 -5.74 5.23 22.12
CA VAL A 458 -4.92 6.16 21.33
C VAL A 458 -5.43 6.24 19.89
N ILE A 459 -5.74 5.09 19.30
CA ILE A 459 -6.22 4.98 17.92
C ILE A 459 -7.11 3.74 17.75
N SER A 460 -8.10 3.83 16.86
CA SER A 460 -8.89 2.69 16.37
C SER A 460 -8.55 2.41 14.92
N GLY A 461 -8.64 1.15 14.52
CA GLY A 461 -8.50 0.70 13.13
C GLY A 461 -9.58 -0.31 12.76
N THR A 462 -9.75 -0.50 11.46
CA THR A 462 -10.66 -1.49 10.89
C THR A 462 -9.86 -2.69 10.36
N THR A 463 -9.95 -3.02 9.08
CA THR A 463 -9.23 -4.14 8.45
C THR A 463 -7.72 -4.01 8.60
N VAL A 464 -7.03 -5.13 8.83
CA VAL A 464 -5.56 -5.20 8.84
C VAL A 464 -5.03 -5.74 7.51
N GLY A 465 -5.31 -7.00 7.18
CA GLY A 465 -4.76 -7.68 6.02
C GLY A 465 -3.23 -7.83 6.07
N TYR A 466 -2.56 -7.71 4.93
CA TYR A 466 -1.12 -7.87 4.85
C TYR A 466 -0.37 -6.82 5.67
N LYS A 467 -0.82 -5.57 5.63
CA LYS A 467 -0.17 -4.48 6.36
C LYS A 467 -1.12 -3.32 6.61
N ARG A 468 -1.17 -2.90 7.87
CA ARG A 468 -1.87 -1.73 8.34
C ARG A 468 -0.92 -0.79 9.07
N LEU A 469 -0.87 0.46 8.63
CA LEU A 469 -0.14 1.55 9.27
C LEU A 469 -1.15 2.62 9.72
N LEU A 470 -1.09 2.98 11.00
CA LEU A 470 -1.94 4.01 11.59
C LEU A 470 -1.07 5.08 12.24
N GLN A 471 -1.21 6.32 11.75
CA GLN A 471 -0.61 7.50 12.35
C GLN A 471 -1.57 8.11 13.38
N PHE A 472 -1.03 8.64 14.48
CA PHE A 472 -1.78 9.35 15.53
C PHE A 472 -0.89 10.42 16.18
N PRO A 473 -1.42 11.34 17.02
CA PRO A 473 -0.58 12.30 17.73
C PRO A 473 0.46 11.61 18.62
N THR A 474 1.67 12.16 18.75
CA THR A 474 2.72 11.57 19.60
C THR A 474 2.23 11.39 21.02
N VAL A 475 2.30 10.15 21.49
CA VAL A 475 2.07 9.79 22.89
C VAL A 475 3.36 9.30 23.51
N LYS A 476 3.40 9.27 24.84
CA LYS A 476 4.49 8.68 25.61
C LYS A 476 3.92 7.66 26.58
N SER A 477 4.39 6.41 26.50
CA SER A 477 3.97 5.36 27.43
C SER A 477 4.99 4.23 27.50
N GLN A 478 4.90 3.44 28.57
CA GLN A 478 5.65 2.19 28.75
C GLN A 478 4.75 0.97 28.49
N TYR A 479 3.46 1.07 28.79
CA TYR A 479 2.53 -0.05 28.75
C TYR A 479 1.50 0.17 27.66
N LEU A 480 1.42 -0.79 26.75
CA LEU A 480 0.49 -0.80 25.63
C LEU A 480 -0.43 -2.01 25.72
N LYS A 481 -1.60 -1.84 25.13
CA LYS A 481 -2.59 -2.89 24.97
C LYS A 481 -3.15 -2.81 23.56
N PHE A 482 -2.87 -3.83 22.75
CA PHE A 482 -3.47 -3.99 21.44
C PHE A 482 -4.69 -4.89 21.58
N VAL A 483 -5.86 -4.37 21.22
CA VAL A 483 -7.16 -5.03 21.44
C VAL A 483 -7.81 -5.26 20.09
N ILE A 484 -8.16 -6.51 19.80
CA ILE A 484 -8.96 -6.87 18.63
C ILE A 484 -10.39 -7.02 19.13
N SER A 485 -11.29 -6.20 18.60
CA SER A 485 -12.68 -6.12 19.08
C SER A 485 -13.63 -6.92 18.20
N GLU A 486 -13.29 -7.09 16.92
CA GLU A 486 -14.11 -7.84 15.99
C GLU A 486 -13.23 -8.53 14.93
N SER A 487 -13.55 -9.78 14.61
CA SER A 487 -12.81 -10.61 13.65
C SER A 487 -13.73 -11.68 13.05
N ARG A 488 -13.48 -12.08 11.80
CA ARG A 488 -14.24 -13.13 11.08
C ARG A 488 -14.05 -14.54 11.68
N ALA A 489 -12.94 -14.74 12.39
CA ALA A 489 -12.55 -15.94 13.12
C ALA A 489 -11.50 -15.56 14.18
N ASP A 490 -10.96 -16.52 14.93
CA ASP A 490 -9.82 -16.27 15.83
C ASP A 490 -8.73 -15.46 15.12
N PRO A 491 -8.41 -14.24 15.60
CA PRO A 491 -7.50 -13.35 14.90
C PRO A 491 -6.06 -13.86 15.01
N LEU A 492 -5.28 -13.61 13.96
CA LEU A 492 -3.86 -13.95 13.91
C LEU A 492 -3.05 -12.70 13.63
N ILE A 493 -1.98 -12.49 14.40
CA ILE A 493 -1.08 -11.34 14.21
C ILE A 493 0.30 -11.89 13.90
N SER A 494 0.84 -11.58 12.72
CA SER A 494 2.20 -11.95 12.35
C SER A 494 3.21 -10.88 12.68
N PHE A 495 2.81 -9.61 12.72
CA PHE A 495 3.70 -8.53 13.10
C PHE A 495 2.98 -7.38 13.79
N LEU A 496 3.62 -6.83 14.82
CA LEU A 496 3.20 -5.63 15.54
C LEU A 496 4.40 -4.70 15.73
N GLY A 497 4.33 -3.54 15.09
CA GLY A 497 5.37 -2.51 15.11
C GLY A 497 4.91 -1.25 15.81
N ILE A 498 5.78 -0.69 16.67
CA ILE A 498 5.60 0.61 17.29
C ILE A 498 6.73 1.52 16.80
N HIS A 499 6.38 2.57 16.07
CA HIS A 499 7.34 3.40 15.35
C HIS A 499 7.15 4.89 15.65
N MET A 500 8.19 5.66 15.33
CA MET A 500 8.20 7.11 15.46
C MET A 500 8.44 7.78 14.09
N ASP A 501 7.40 8.39 13.55
CA ASP A 501 7.46 9.27 12.40
C ASP A 501 7.63 10.72 12.87
N ARG A 502 8.81 11.28 12.65
CA ARG A 502 9.16 12.65 13.03
C ARG A 502 8.86 13.69 11.94
N PHE A 503 8.40 13.24 10.78
CA PHE A 503 8.31 14.05 9.57
C PHE A 503 6.87 14.49 9.31
N SER A 504 5.91 13.56 9.39
CA SER A 504 4.49 13.87 9.16
C SER A 504 3.89 14.76 10.24
N ILE A 505 4.48 14.84 11.44
CA ILE A 505 3.96 15.65 12.57
C ILE A 505 4.22 17.15 12.40
N LEU A 506 5.13 17.57 11.54
CA LEU A 506 5.40 19.00 11.33
C LEU A 506 4.23 19.76 10.66
N ASN A 507 3.12 19.09 10.31
CA ASN A 507 1.92 19.70 9.73
C ASN A 507 0.64 19.60 10.59
N HIS A 508 0.68 19.00 11.79
CA HIS A 508 -0.47 18.87 12.70
C HIS A 508 -0.26 19.64 14.01
N ALA A 509 0.12 20.91 13.93
CA ALA A 509 0.01 21.80 15.08
C ALA A 509 -1.46 22.24 15.24
N PHE A 510 -2.04 21.85 16.37
CA PHE A 510 -3.35 22.20 16.94
C PHE A 510 -4.58 21.50 16.35
N ASP A 511 -5.00 20.41 17.00
CA ASP A 511 -6.39 20.34 17.46
C ASP A 511 -6.51 19.48 18.73
N THR A 512 -6.49 20.15 19.88
CA THR A 512 -6.95 19.58 21.14
C THR A 512 -7.96 20.54 21.74
N THR A 513 -9.23 20.39 21.38
CA THR A 513 -10.34 20.64 22.30
C THR A 513 -11.56 19.82 21.90
N SER A 514 -11.85 18.82 22.73
CA SER A 514 -13.15 18.30 23.15
C SER A 514 -14.39 18.65 22.30
N GLN A 515 -15.05 17.60 21.83
CA GLN A 515 -16.49 17.59 21.54
C GLN A 515 -17.27 18.20 22.72
N ALA A 516 -18.00 19.28 22.43
CA ALA A 516 -19.15 19.72 23.21
C ALA A 516 -20.22 20.20 22.23
N HIS A 517 -21.38 19.54 22.26
CA HIS A 517 -22.59 20.02 21.60
C HIS A 517 -22.94 21.44 22.08
N VAL A 518 -23.11 22.39 21.15
CA VAL A 518 -23.83 23.64 21.43
C VAL A 518 -24.69 24.04 20.23
N ASN A 519 -25.99 24.13 20.47
CA ASN A 519 -27.00 24.71 19.58
C ASN A 519 -26.75 26.20 19.32
N GLY A 520 -26.92 26.61 18.06
CA GLY A 520 -27.50 27.90 17.65
C GLY A 520 -26.90 29.20 18.22
N SER A 521 -25.81 29.69 17.63
CA SER A 521 -25.62 31.11 17.25
C SER A 521 -24.31 31.27 16.46
N GLN A 522 -24.36 32.06 15.37
CA GLN A 522 -23.26 32.44 14.45
C GLN A 522 -21.86 31.92 14.82
N VAL A 523 -21.41 30.87 14.12
CA VAL A 523 -20.04 30.35 14.22
C VAL A 523 -19.07 31.43 13.71
N LEU A 524 -18.22 31.91 14.61
CA LEU A 524 -17.15 32.85 14.33
C LEU A 524 -15.88 32.06 13.99
N GLN A 525 -15.52 31.99 12.71
CA GLN A 525 -14.34 31.24 12.25
C GLN A 525 -13.07 32.11 12.23
N GLN A 526 -11.94 31.50 12.60
CA GLN A 526 -10.63 32.14 12.67
C GLN A 526 -9.90 32.06 11.31
N PHE A 527 -9.31 33.17 10.90
CA PHE A 527 -8.54 33.35 9.68
C PHE A 527 -7.18 33.93 10.02
N SER A 528 -6.13 33.53 9.31
CA SER A 528 -4.82 34.18 9.40
C SER A 528 -4.66 35.19 8.27
N ILE A 529 -4.28 36.44 8.60
CA ILE A 529 -3.83 37.44 7.63
C ILE A 529 -2.34 37.64 7.81
N ALA A 530 -1.56 37.38 6.77
CA ALA A 530 -0.14 37.70 6.74
C ALA A 530 0.08 39.09 6.11
N THR A 531 0.82 39.95 6.79
CA THR A 531 1.48 41.13 6.21
C THR A 531 2.96 40.82 6.02
N ASP A 532 3.68 41.72 5.36
CA ASP A 532 5.15 41.72 5.24
C ASP A 532 5.91 41.58 6.56
N THR A 533 5.25 41.87 7.68
CA THR A 533 5.86 42.05 9.01
C THR A 533 5.27 41.15 10.10
N LYS A 534 4.13 40.50 9.87
CA LYS A 534 3.45 39.67 10.89
C LYS A 534 2.31 38.83 10.32
N VAL A 535 1.96 37.76 11.01
CA VAL A 535 0.71 37.02 10.81
C VAL A 535 -0.26 37.34 11.96
N LEU A 536 -1.51 37.65 11.64
CA LEU A 536 -2.56 38.00 12.59
C LEU A 536 -3.73 37.04 12.46
N ASN A 537 -4.14 36.42 13.58
CA ASN A 537 -5.39 35.69 13.66
C ASN A 537 -6.56 36.68 13.83
N VAL A 538 -7.48 36.64 12.88
CA VAL A 538 -8.68 37.48 12.82
C VAL A 538 -9.93 36.63 12.73
N VAL A 539 -11.05 37.17 13.19
CA VAL A 539 -12.36 36.57 12.99
C VAL A 539 -13.03 37.23 11.79
N CYS A 540 -13.44 36.44 10.80
CA CYS A 540 -14.10 36.92 9.59
C CYS A 540 -15.62 36.84 9.74
N PHE A 541 -16.31 37.97 9.57
CA PHE A 541 -17.77 38.03 9.54
C PHE A 541 -18.31 37.87 8.12
N ASP A 542 -19.55 37.41 8.00
CA ASP A 542 -20.19 37.09 6.70
C ASP A 542 -20.09 38.18 5.64
N ARG A 543 -20.13 39.47 5.99
CA ARG A 543 -19.97 40.55 5.00
C ARG A 543 -18.57 40.57 4.38
N ALA A 544 -17.54 40.30 5.18
CA ALA A 544 -16.18 40.21 4.70
C ALA A 544 -15.93 38.89 3.95
N ALA A 545 -16.51 37.79 4.46
CA ALA A 545 -16.43 36.48 3.81
C ALA A 545 -17.05 36.49 2.41
N LYS A 546 -18.22 37.14 2.24
CA LYS A 546 -18.89 37.26 0.94
C LYS A 546 -18.06 38.03 -0.09
N VAL A 547 -17.21 38.95 0.33
CA VAL A 547 -16.33 39.69 -0.58
C VAL A 547 -15.14 38.81 -1.01
N ILE A 548 -14.48 38.14 -0.05
CA ILE A 548 -13.29 37.32 -0.35
C ILE A 548 -13.68 36.02 -1.06
N PHE A 549 -14.65 35.30 -0.51
CA PHE A 549 -15.02 33.96 -0.94
C PHE A 549 -16.23 33.92 -1.87
N GLY A 550 -17.09 34.94 -1.89
CA GLY A 550 -18.33 34.92 -2.67
C GLY A 550 -19.50 34.21 -1.97
N CYS A 551 -19.28 33.68 -0.76
CA CYS A 551 -20.28 33.00 0.07
C CYS A 551 -20.08 33.35 1.57
N SER A 552 -20.94 32.86 2.47
CA SER A 552 -20.73 33.05 3.92
C SER A 552 -19.51 32.24 4.40
N ALA A 553 -18.96 32.60 5.57
CA ALA A 553 -17.82 31.87 6.13
C ALA A 553 -18.18 30.40 6.40
N GLN A 554 -19.40 30.15 6.90
CA GLN A 554 -19.90 28.80 7.13
C GLN A 554 -20.02 28.00 5.83
N GLN A 555 -20.59 28.59 4.76
CA GLN A 555 -20.73 27.93 3.47
C GLN A 555 -19.37 27.55 2.88
N PHE A 556 -18.39 28.45 3.00
CA PHE A 556 -17.03 28.16 2.56
C PHE A 556 -16.40 27.01 3.36
N PHE A 557 -16.63 26.97 4.67
CA PHE A 557 -16.13 25.88 5.53
C PHE A 557 -16.79 24.55 5.23
N ASP A 558 -18.12 24.53 5.06
CA ASP A 558 -18.85 23.32 4.68
C ASP A 558 -18.34 22.80 3.33
N PHE A 559 -18.14 23.71 2.37
CA PHE A 559 -17.49 23.39 1.10
C PHE A 559 -16.08 22.83 1.31
N ALA A 560 -15.25 23.45 2.15
CA ALA A 560 -13.89 23.01 2.38
C ALA A 560 -13.77 21.70 3.16
N THR A 561 -14.78 21.35 3.95
CA THR A 561 -14.88 20.06 4.65
C THR A 561 -15.20 18.94 3.67
N LEU A 562 -16.02 19.23 2.66
CA LEU A 562 -16.41 18.29 1.61
C LEU A 562 -15.38 18.17 0.49
N HIS A 563 -14.54 19.19 0.29
CA HIS A 563 -13.57 19.25 -0.81
C HIS A 563 -12.14 19.34 -0.25
N PRO A 564 -11.40 18.21 -0.22
CA PRO A 564 -10.00 18.19 0.16
C PRO A 564 -9.22 19.24 -0.65
N TYR A 565 -8.33 19.98 0.00
CA TYR A 565 -7.51 21.07 -0.56
C TYR A 565 -8.21 22.41 -0.86
N ALA A 566 -9.52 22.55 -0.64
CA ALA A 566 -10.22 23.80 -0.93
C ALA A 566 -9.65 25.00 -0.15
N ALA A 567 -9.23 24.80 1.10
CA ALA A 567 -8.56 25.84 1.90
C ALA A 567 -7.20 26.26 1.30
N LYS A 568 -6.43 25.31 0.78
CA LYS A 568 -5.14 25.58 0.13
C LYS A 568 -5.34 26.28 -1.21
N ASN A 569 -6.27 25.80 -2.02
CA ASN A 569 -6.61 26.40 -3.32
C ASN A 569 -7.20 27.80 -3.16
N ALA A 570 -7.98 28.04 -2.10
CA ALA A 570 -8.42 29.36 -1.71
C ALA A 570 -7.27 30.29 -1.35
N SER A 571 -6.28 29.81 -0.59
CA SER A 571 -5.07 30.58 -0.31
C SER A 571 -4.33 30.93 -1.60
N ASN A 572 -4.18 29.97 -2.52
CA ASN A 572 -3.52 30.18 -3.81
C ASN A 572 -4.27 31.19 -4.69
N ALA A 573 -5.60 31.12 -4.74
CA ALA A 573 -6.44 32.05 -5.51
C ALA A 573 -6.30 33.51 -5.03
N LEU A 574 -5.89 33.71 -3.78
CA LEU A 574 -5.67 35.04 -3.20
C LEU A 574 -4.21 35.52 -3.30
N VAL A 575 -3.28 34.69 -3.82
CA VAL A 575 -1.88 35.09 -3.99
C VAL A 575 -1.79 36.21 -5.04
N GLY A 576 -1.18 37.33 -4.65
CA GLY A 576 -1.01 38.50 -5.53
C GLY A 576 -2.22 39.43 -5.58
N GLU A 577 -3.35 39.05 -4.98
CA GLU A 577 -4.51 39.94 -4.85
C GLU A 577 -4.30 40.99 -3.75
N MET A 578 -4.70 42.22 -4.04
CA MET A 578 -4.56 43.34 -3.10
C MET A 578 -5.92 43.73 -2.56
N VAL A 579 -6.08 43.66 -1.24
CA VAL A 579 -7.30 44.04 -0.54
C VAL A 579 -7.00 45.04 0.58
N ARG A 580 -7.88 46.01 0.79
CA ARG A 580 -7.90 46.86 1.99
C ARG A 580 -8.83 46.25 3.02
N ILE A 581 -8.28 45.93 4.19
CA ILE A 581 -9.01 45.29 5.28
C ILE A 581 -9.12 46.24 6.47
N THR A 582 -10.33 46.43 6.99
CA THR A 582 -10.55 47.16 8.25
C THR A 582 -10.69 46.16 9.39
N LEU A 583 -9.82 46.26 10.39
CA LEU A 583 -9.86 45.46 11.62
C LEU A 583 -10.39 46.29 12.78
N SER A 584 -11.25 45.71 13.60
CA SER A 584 -11.77 46.32 14.83
C SER A 584 -11.49 45.45 16.05
N LYS A 585 -11.26 46.10 17.20
CA LYS A 585 -11.20 45.40 18.49
C LYS A 585 -12.62 45.00 18.91
N PRO A 586 -12.80 43.82 19.54
CA PRO A 586 -14.10 43.41 20.05
C PRO A 586 -14.62 44.41 21.10
N LYS A 587 -15.90 44.79 21.00
CA LYS A 587 -16.56 45.76 21.89
C LYS A 587 -16.89 45.21 23.29
N ARG A 588 -16.68 43.92 23.55
CA ARG A 588 -16.93 43.24 24.85
C ARG A 588 -15.69 42.41 25.22
N GLY A 589 -15.28 42.51 26.48
CA GLY A 589 -13.96 42.10 27.01
C GLY A 589 -13.61 40.61 27.02
N ASN A 590 -14.39 39.72 26.37
CA ASN A 590 -14.15 38.27 26.38
C ASN A 590 -13.72 37.70 25.00
N ALA A 591 -13.41 38.55 24.01
CA ALA A 591 -12.93 38.07 22.71
C ALA A 591 -11.47 38.51 22.50
N GLU A 592 -10.59 37.54 22.25
CA GLU A 592 -9.14 37.75 22.15
C GLU A 592 -8.69 38.17 20.74
N HIS A 593 -9.48 37.86 19.71
CA HIS A 593 -9.10 38.07 18.31
C HIS A 593 -9.66 39.36 17.69
N LEU A 594 -8.87 39.97 16.80
CA LEU A 594 -9.30 41.12 15.99
C LEU A 594 -10.41 40.71 15.02
N ARG A 595 -11.35 41.62 14.74
CA ARG A 595 -12.50 41.34 13.86
C ARG A 595 -12.33 42.02 12.52
N MET A 596 -12.42 41.26 11.45
CA MET A 596 -12.46 41.80 10.10
C MET A 596 -13.87 42.33 9.80
N THR A 597 -14.02 43.65 9.76
CA THR A 597 -15.33 44.31 9.62
C THR A 597 -15.65 44.70 8.18
N SER A 598 -14.64 44.92 7.35
CA SER A 598 -14.81 45.20 5.92
C SER A 598 -13.58 44.79 5.13
N VAL A 599 -13.80 44.33 3.90
CA VAL A 599 -12.77 44.02 2.91
C VAL A 599 -13.14 44.74 1.62
N VAL A 600 -12.18 45.42 1.02
CA VAL A 600 -12.35 46.13 -0.26
C VAL A 600 -11.22 45.71 -1.20
N PRO A 601 -11.50 44.96 -2.27
CA PRO A 601 -10.52 44.68 -3.30
C PRO A 601 -10.01 45.96 -3.93
N LEU A 602 -8.69 46.06 -4.11
CA LEU A 602 -8.03 47.22 -4.70
C LEU A 602 -7.77 47.05 -6.20
N ARG A 603 -8.06 45.86 -6.73
CA ARG A 603 -7.97 45.52 -8.15
C ARG A 603 -9.38 45.39 -8.72
N SER A 604 -9.62 45.98 -9.90
CA SER A 604 -10.91 45.89 -10.60
C SER A 604 -11.24 44.48 -11.12
N GLY A 605 -10.23 43.63 -11.30
CA GLY A 605 -10.36 42.23 -11.75
C GLY A 605 -10.39 41.19 -10.63
N PHE A 606 -10.56 41.61 -9.37
CA PHE A 606 -10.66 40.66 -8.24
C PHE A 606 -11.86 39.73 -8.42
N GLN A 607 -11.63 38.42 -8.35
CA GLN A 607 -12.68 37.41 -8.41
C GLN A 607 -12.84 36.73 -7.04
N PRO A 608 -14.08 36.50 -6.56
CA PRO A 608 -14.29 35.74 -5.34
C PRO A 608 -13.76 34.32 -5.49
N VAL A 609 -13.12 33.81 -4.43
CA VAL A 609 -12.45 32.50 -4.42
C VAL A 609 -13.35 31.36 -4.88
N ILE A 610 -14.66 31.39 -4.58
CA ILE A 610 -15.58 30.32 -4.98
C ILE A 610 -15.64 30.13 -6.50
N GLU A 611 -15.38 31.16 -7.31
CA GLU A 611 -15.37 31.02 -8.76
C GLU A 611 -14.16 30.20 -9.23
N THR A 612 -12.98 30.45 -8.66
CA THR A 612 -11.79 29.62 -8.90
C THR A 612 -11.99 28.19 -8.39
N LEU A 613 -12.65 28.01 -7.25
CA LEU A 613 -12.93 26.68 -6.72
C LEU A 613 -13.96 25.92 -7.58
N LYS A 614 -15.00 26.59 -8.08
CA LYS A 614 -15.97 25.97 -9.01
C LYS A 614 -15.29 25.49 -10.28
N ASP A 615 -14.31 26.23 -10.79
CA ASP A 615 -13.51 25.82 -11.95
C ASP A 615 -12.54 24.66 -11.65
N LEU A 616 -12.04 24.57 -10.42
CA LEU A 616 -11.13 23.49 -9.99
C LEU A 616 -11.87 22.19 -9.67
N TYR A 617 -13.08 22.28 -9.14
CA TYR A 617 -13.89 21.14 -8.70
C TYR A 617 -15.08 20.84 -9.66
N ARG A 618 -15.01 21.31 -10.92
CA ARG A 618 -16.10 21.34 -11.92
C ARG A 618 -17.13 20.21 -11.81
N VAL A 619 -18.30 20.61 -11.31
CA VAL A 619 -19.58 19.97 -11.59
C VAL A 619 -19.80 20.00 -13.10
N ILE A 620 -19.90 18.82 -13.70
CA ILE A 620 -20.57 18.57 -14.97
C ILE A 620 -22.00 19.13 -14.83
N TYR A 621 -22.30 20.27 -15.46
CA TYR A 621 -23.68 20.69 -15.66
C TYR A 621 -24.16 20.15 -17.00
N GLY A 622 -25.07 19.18 -16.93
CA GLY A 622 -25.91 18.74 -18.04
C GLY A 622 -27.38 18.79 -17.64
N ALA A 623 -28.13 19.59 -18.39
CA ALA A 623 -29.58 19.56 -18.62
C ALA A 623 -30.54 20.19 -17.58
N GLU A 624 -31.26 21.16 -18.13
CA GLU A 624 -32.52 21.75 -17.71
C GLU A 624 -33.58 20.72 -17.30
N GLY A 625 -34.39 21.09 -16.30
CA GLY A 625 -35.55 20.31 -15.86
C GLY A 625 -36.48 21.17 -15.01
N SER A 626 -37.23 22.03 -15.68
CA SER A 626 -38.39 22.74 -15.15
C SER A 626 -39.47 21.78 -14.63
N GLY A 627 -40.00 22.05 -13.43
CA GLY A 627 -41.22 21.47 -12.85
C GLY A 627 -41.00 21.17 -11.37
N GLY A 628 -41.62 21.83 -10.40
CA GLY A 628 -42.98 22.33 -10.35
C GLY A 628 -43.69 21.58 -9.23
N PHE A 629 -43.84 22.24 -8.07
CA PHE A 629 -44.73 21.95 -6.95
C PHE A 629 -45.57 20.65 -6.99
N MET A 630 -45.23 19.68 -6.13
CA MET A 630 -46.06 19.17 -5.03
C MET A 630 -45.27 18.21 -4.15
#